data_AF-K3WED0-F1
#
_entry.id   AF-K3WED0-F1
#
_cell.length_a   1.000
_cell.length_b   1.000
_cell.length_c   1.000
_cell.angle_alpha   90.00
_cell.angle_beta   90.00
_cell.angle_gamma   90.00
#
_symmetry.space_group_name_H-M   'P 1'
#
loop_
_entity.id
_entity.type
_entity.pdbx_description
1 polymer ?
#
loop_
_entity_poly.entity_id
_entity_poly.type
_entity_poly.pdbx_seq_one_letter_code
_entity_poly.pdbx_strand_id
1 'polypeptide(L)'
;MFGIGMVFLSTVFCGTVPFFSVLPVAFAERSSFYRERASQTYNALWYFFGISVVEIPYVFASMLVFTLIFFPAVGFTGFQMGVLYWLNSSLLILMQTHTGQLLAFALPTQELALLPSVLFNTVFFVFMGFNPPASAIPSGF
;
A
#
# COMPACT_ATOMS: atom_id res chain seq x y z
N MET A 1 -15.46 21.83 -2.82
CA MET A 1 -16.05 20.48 -2.90
C MET A 1 -15.26 19.54 -3.81
N PHE A 2 -14.75 20.00 -4.96
CA PHE A 2 -13.92 19.15 -5.87
C PHE A 2 -12.60 18.64 -5.26
N GLY A 3 -11.93 19.42 -4.40
CA GLY A 3 -10.64 19.05 -3.80
C GLY A 3 -10.67 17.78 -2.93
N ILE A 4 -11.72 17.58 -2.15
CA ILE A 4 -11.85 16.42 -1.25
C ILE A 4 -12.04 15.12 -2.05
N GLY A 5 -12.82 15.17 -3.13
CA GLY A 5 -13.02 14.03 -4.02
C GLY A 5 -11.73 13.62 -4.77
N MET A 6 -10.93 14.60 -5.21
CA MET A 6 -9.64 14.32 -5.87
C MET A 6 -8.64 13.69 -4.91
N VAL A 7 -8.55 14.20 -3.66
CA VAL A 7 -7.71 13.60 -2.63
C VAL A 7 -8.18 12.18 -2.33
N PHE A 8 -9.48 11.96 -2.14
CA PHE A 8 -10.04 10.63 -1.90
C PHE A 8 -9.69 9.64 -3.03
N LEU A 9 -9.96 9.98 -4.28
CA LEU A 9 -9.68 9.12 -5.43
C LEU A 9 -8.17 8.85 -5.58
N SER A 10 -7.33 9.87 -5.41
CA SER A 10 -5.87 9.71 -5.46
C SER A 10 -5.37 8.76 -4.37
N THR A 11 -5.84 8.92 -3.13
CA THR A 11 -5.44 8.10 -1.98
C THR A 11 -5.90 6.65 -2.14
N VAL A 12 -7.13 6.42 -2.61
CA VAL A 12 -7.65 5.06 -2.87
C VAL A 12 -6.84 4.40 -3.99
N PHE A 13 -6.60 5.10 -5.09
CA PHE A 13 -5.88 4.53 -6.23
C PHE A 13 -4.42 4.23 -5.86
N CYS A 14 -3.73 5.20 -5.25
CA CYS A 14 -2.36 5.03 -4.76
C CYS A 14 -2.27 3.93 -3.68
N GLY A 15 -3.30 3.69 -2.87
CA GLY A 15 -3.29 2.60 -1.89
C GLY A 15 -3.56 1.22 -2.49
N THR A 16 -4.55 1.10 -3.37
CA THR A 16 -5.03 -0.19 -3.89
C THR A 16 -4.13 -0.77 -4.98
N VAL A 17 -3.53 0.07 -5.83
CA VAL A 17 -2.67 -0.42 -6.93
C VAL A 17 -1.42 -1.15 -6.40
N PRO A 18 -0.62 -0.58 -5.47
CA PRO A 18 0.53 -1.27 -4.91
C PRO A 18 0.16 -2.59 -4.22
N PHE A 19 -0.97 -2.59 -3.50
CA PHE A 19 -1.48 -3.75 -2.78
C PHE A 19 -1.72 -4.97 -3.70
N PHE A 20 -2.31 -4.78 -4.88
CA PHE A 20 -2.49 -5.86 -5.84
C PHE A 20 -1.24 -6.17 -6.66
N SER A 21 -0.43 -5.15 -6.96
CA SER A 21 0.78 -5.33 -7.78
C SER A 21 1.88 -6.11 -7.06
N VAL A 22 1.96 -6.02 -5.72
CA VAL A 22 3.01 -6.68 -4.94
C VAL A 22 2.77 -8.19 -4.80
N LEU A 23 1.51 -8.65 -4.88
CA LEU A 23 1.17 -10.08 -4.79
C LEU A 23 1.95 -10.94 -5.80
N PRO A 24 1.82 -10.73 -7.14
CA PRO A 24 2.53 -11.55 -8.11
C PRO A 24 4.06 -11.43 -8.00
N VAL A 25 4.58 -10.26 -7.62
CA VAL A 25 6.02 -10.05 -7.41
C VAL A 25 6.52 -10.90 -6.25
N ALA A 26 5.84 -10.84 -5.10
CA ALA A 26 6.20 -11.63 -3.92
C ALA A 26 6.10 -13.15 -4.16
N PHE A 27 5.11 -13.61 -4.94
CA PHE A 27 5.00 -15.02 -5.32
C PHE A 27 6.14 -15.49 -6.23
N ALA A 28 6.62 -14.64 -7.15
CA ALA A 28 7.75 -14.97 -8.01
C ALA A 28 9.04 -15.16 -7.19
N GLU A 29 9.32 -14.25 -6.25
CA GLU A 29 10.54 -14.27 -5.43
C GLU A 29 10.54 -15.36 -4.35
N ARG A 30 9.36 -15.81 -3.91
CA ARG A 30 9.19 -16.83 -2.87
C ARG A 30 9.90 -18.16 -3.20
N SER A 31 9.97 -18.51 -4.48
CA SER A 31 10.67 -19.73 -4.93
C SER A 31 12.18 -19.66 -4.65
N SER A 32 12.81 -18.50 -4.91
CA SER A 32 14.23 -18.28 -4.61
C SER A 32 14.46 -18.24 -3.11
N PHE A 33 13.59 -17.56 -2.36
CA PHE A 33 13.66 -17.48 -0.90
C PHE A 33 13.69 -18.87 -0.23
N TYR A 34 12.78 -19.78 -0.61
CA TYR A 34 12.76 -21.12 -0.02
C TYR A 34 13.99 -21.94 -0.39
N ARG A 35 14.52 -21.78 -1.60
CA ARG A 35 15.76 -22.45 -2.03
C ARG A 35 16.97 -21.97 -1.23
N GLU A 36 17.09 -20.66 -1.01
CA GLU A 36 18.19 -20.04 -0.26
C GLU A 36 18.12 -20.33 1.24
N ARG A 37 16.90 -20.50 1.77
CA ARG A 37 16.67 -20.97 3.14
C ARG A 37 17.01 -22.45 3.31
N ALA A 38 16.68 -23.30 2.34
CA ALA A 38 17.02 -24.74 2.39
C ALA A 38 18.54 -24.97 2.37
N SER A 39 19.30 -24.07 1.75
CA SER A 39 20.77 -24.07 1.74
C SER A 39 21.40 -23.37 2.95
N GLN A 40 20.60 -22.91 3.92
CA GLN A 40 21.06 -22.19 5.14
C GLN A 40 21.89 -20.94 4.84
N THR A 41 21.67 -20.30 3.70
CA THR A 41 22.48 -19.14 3.25
C THR A 41 22.21 -17.89 4.10
N TYR A 42 20.98 -17.69 4.57
CA TYR A 42 20.59 -16.64 5.51
C TYR A 42 19.30 -16.96 6.27
N ASN A 43 19.09 -16.30 7.41
CA ASN A 43 17.87 -16.40 8.22
C ASN A 43 16.71 -15.61 7.59
N ALA A 44 15.47 -16.10 7.71
CA ALA A 44 14.26 -15.44 7.25
C ALA A 44 14.12 -13.99 7.74
N LEU A 45 14.61 -13.69 8.95
CA LEU A 45 14.59 -12.32 9.50
C LEU A 45 15.39 -11.34 8.63
N TRP A 46 16.57 -11.74 8.13
CA TRP A 46 17.41 -10.87 7.31
C TRP A 46 16.81 -10.61 5.93
N TYR A 47 16.05 -11.56 5.40
CA TYR A 47 15.30 -11.37 4.15
C TYR A 47 14.22 -10.29 4.30
N PHE A 48 13.37 -10.42 5.32
CA PHE A 48 12.30 -9.46 5.55
C PHE A 48 12.84 -8.07 5.92
N PHE A 49 13.97 -8.01 6.64
CA PHE A 49 14.65 -6.76 6.90
C PHE A 49 15.19 -6.12 5.61
N GLY A 50 15.84 -6.89 4.74
CA GLY A 50 16.39 -6.41 3.48
C GLY A 50 15.33 -5.84 2.55
N ILE A 51 14.23 -6.58 2.33
CA ILE A 51 13.12 -6.11 1.49
C ILE A 51 12.47 -4.85 2.08
N SER A 52 12.22 -4.79 3.39
CA SER A 52 11.64 -3.59 4.02
C SER A 52 12.55 -2.37 3.90
N VAL A 53 13.87 -2.52 4.07
CA VAL A 53 14.83 -1.41 3.97
C VAL A 53 14.91 -0.86 2.54
N VAL A 54 14.78 -1.72 1.53
CA VAL A 54 14.78 -1.30 0.12
C VAL A 54 13.43 -0.67 -0.28
N GLU A 55 12.33 -1.18 0.27
CA GLU A 55 10.97 -0.71 -0.03
C GLU A 55 10.74 0.74 0.45
N ILE A 56 11.24 1.10 1.65
CA ILE A 56 11.06 2.44 2.22
C ILE A 56 11.53 3.57 1.29
N PRO A 57 12.81 3.65 0.88
CA PRO A 57 13.28 4.72 0.01
C PRO A 57 12.59 4.70 -1.37
N TYR A 58 12.25 3.52 -1.88
CA TYR A 58 11.54 3.38 -3.16
C TYR A 58 10.13 3.99 -3.11
N VAL A 59 9.35 3.67 -2.08
CA VAL A 59 7.99 4.21 -1.88
C VAL A 59 8.04 5.73 -1.64
N PHE A 60 8.97 6.21 -0.82
CA PHE A 60 9.11 7.64 -0.55
C PHE A 60 9.51 8.44 -1.80
N ALA A 61 10.44 7.92 -2.61
CA ALA A 61 10.87 8.55 -3.86
C ALA A 61 9.76 8.55 -4.92
N SER A 62 9.08 7.42 -5.13
CA SER A 62 7.98 7.31 -6.09
C SER A 62 6.82 8.25 -5.73
N MET A 63 6.44 8.31 -4.44
CA MET A 63 5.37 9.20 -4.00
C MET A 63 5.78 10.67 -4.01
N LEU A 64 7.08 10.98 -3.86
CA LEU A 64 7.58 12.35 -4.01
C LEU A 64 7.38 12.81 -5.45
N VAL A 65 7.77 12.00 -6.43
CA VAL A 65 7.58 12.30 -7.86
C VAL A 65 6.09 12.47 -8.17
N PHE A 66 5.23 11.57 -7.69
CA PHE A 66 3.79 11.68 -7.88
C PHE A 66 3.24 12.97 -7.27
N THR A 67 3.60 13.29 -6.02
CA THR A 67 3.10 14.48 -5.33
C THR A 67 3.55 15.75 -6.01
N LEU A 68 4.80 15.83 -6.48
CA LEU A 68 5.32 16.99 -7.20
C LEU A 68 4.57 17.30 -8.50
N ILE A 69 4.03 16.28 -9.16
CA ILE A 69 3.25 16.44 -10.40
C ILE A 69 1.77 16.70 -10.07
N PHE A 70 1.20 15.89 -9.16
CA PHE A 70 -0.22 15.92 -8.84
C PHE A 70 -0.64 17.18 -8.08
N PHE A 71 0.16 17.60 -7.11
CA PHE A 71 -0.16 18.74 -6.24
C PHE A 71 -0.36 20.06 -7.02
N PRO A 72 0.53 20.47 -7.95
CA PRO A 72 0.28 21.64 -8.80
C PRO A 72 -0.78 21.39 -9.87
N ALA A 73 -0.91 20.16 -10.41
CA ALA A 73 -1.93 19.85 -11.42
C ALA A 73 -3.37 20.01 -10.89
N VAL A 74 -3.59 19.76 -9.60
CA VAL A 74 -4.87 19.96 -8.93
C VAL A 74 -5.08 21.42 -8.49
N GLY A 75 -4.05 22.25 -8.56
CA GLY A 75 -4.08 23.64 -8.09
C GLY A 75 -4.01 23.77 -6.57
N PHE A 76 -3.53 22.74 -5.86
CA PHE A 76 -3.27 22.86 -4.43
C PHE A 76 -2.06 23.76 -4.17
N THR A 77 -2.14 24.56 -3.10
CA THR A 77 -1.11 25.51 -2.71
C THR A 77 -0.64 25.24 -1.28
N GLY A 78 0.64 25.51 -1.01
CA GLY A 78 1.23 25.37 0.32
C GLY A 78 2.23 24.22 0.44
N PHE A 79 3.49 24.57 0.69
CA PHE A 79 4.58 23.61 0.86
C PHE A 79 4.32 22.63 2.02
N GLN A 80 3.85 23.14 3.17
CA GLN A 80 3.54 22.30 4.33
C GLN A 80 2.45 21.27 4.04
N MET A 81 1.39 21.65 3.31
CA MET A 81 0.31 20.74 2.93
C MET A 81 0.80 19.69 1.92
N GLY A 82 1.66 20.08 0.97
CA GLY A 82 2.29 19.14 0.04
C GLY A 82 3.17 18.10 0.73
N VAL A 83 3.97 18.52 1.72
CA VAL A 83 4.81 17.61 2.53
C VAL A 83 3.95 16.68 3.37
N LEU A 84 2.89 17.18 4.00
CA LEU A 84 1.96 16.36 4.79
C LEU A 84 1.23 15.33 3.92
N TYR A 85 0.76 15.73 2.73
CA TYR A 85 0.15 14.82 1.77
C TYR A 85 1.13 13.75 1.30
N TRP A 86 2.33 14.16 0.87
CA TRP A 86 3.39 13.23 0.48
C TRP A 86 3.70 12.22 1.58
N LEU A 87 3.91 12.67 2.81
CA LEU A 87 4.22 11.80 3.95
C LEU A 87 3.06 10.83 4.25
N ASN A 88 1.83 11.35 4.33
CA ASN A 88 0.66 10.53 4.63
C ASN A 88 0.43 9.45 3.57
N SER A 89 0.49 9.82 2.29
CA SER A 89 0.30 8.87 1.20
C SER A 89 1.47 7.89 1.07
N SER A 90 2.71 8.30 1.32
CA SER A 90 3.87 7.39 1.35
C SER A 90 3.70 6.33 2.43
N LEU A 91 3.28 6.73 3.63
CA LEU A 91 3.00 5.80 4.73
C LEU A 91 1.84 4.86 4.42
N LEU A 92 0.78 5.35 3.77
CA LEU A 92 -0.34 4.53 3.32
C LEU A 92 0.13 3.46 2.32
N ILE A 93 0.89 3.85 1.31
CA ILE A 93 1.42 2.92 0.30
C ILE A 93 2.33 1.88 0.95
N LEU A 94 3.19 2.30 1.88
CA LEU A 94 4.09 1.39 2.60
C LEU A 94 3.30 0.36 3.41
N MET A 95 2.27 0.80 4.14
CA MET A 95 1.36 -0.08 4.88
C MET A 95 0.67 -1.08 3.95
N GLN A 96 0.15 -0.62 2.80
CA GLN A 96 -0.52 -1.50 1.84
C GLN A 96 0.45 -2.51 1.23
N THR A 97 1.64 -2.07 0.84
CA THR A 97 2.65 -2.95 0.23
C THR A 97 3.11 -4.04 1.19
N HIS A 98 3.38 -3.71 2.45
CA HIS A 98 3.73 -4.71 3.47
C HIS A 98 2.57 -5.65 3.81
N THR A 99 1.33 -5.16 3.79
CA THR A 99 0.15 -6.02 3.98
C THR A 99 0.01 -7.02 2.82
N GLY A 100 0.23 -6.59 1.58
CA GLY A 100 0.23 -7.46 0.41
C GLY A 100 1.36 -8.50 0.44
N GLN A 101 2.58 -8.10 0.85
CA GLN A 101 3.71 -9.01 1.07
C GLN A 101 3.36 -10.05 2.14
N LEU A 102 2.77 -9.64 3.27
CA LEU A 102 2.35 -10.55 4.34
C LEU A 102 1.36 -11.60 3.83
N LEU A 103 0.36 -11.20 3.05
CA LEU A 103 -0.62 -12.13 2.47
C LEU A 103 0.02 -13.10 1.47
N ALA A 104 1.00 -12.66 0.67
CA ALA A 104 1.70 -13.51 -0.29
C ALA A 104 2.53 -14.61 0.40
N PHE A 105 3.13 -14.32 1.56
CA PHE A 105 3.87 -15.32 2.33
C PHE A 105 2.97 -16.20 3.22
N ALA A 106 1.81 -15.70 3.65
CA ALA A 106 0.86 -16.43 4.48
C ALA A 106 0.08 -17.52 3.70
N LEU A 107 -0.21 -17.28 2.43
CA LEU A 107 -1.09 -18.14 1.63
C LEU A 107 -0.31 -18.97 0.62
N PRO A 108 -0.74 -20.21 0.31
CA PRO A 108 0.06 -21.13 -0.50
C PRO A 108 0.04 -20.80 -2.00
N THR A 109 -1.02 -20.16 -2.50
CA THR A 109 -1.18 -19.83 -3.94
C THR A 109 -1.60 -18.39 -4.14
N GLN A 110 -1.29 -17.83 -5.31
CA GLN A 110 -1.66 -16.46 -5.68
C GLN A 110 -3.18 -16.26 -5.72
N GLU A 111 -3.93 -17.25 -6.23
CA GLU A 111 -5.39 -17.20 -6.26
C GLU A 111 -5.99 -17.12 -4.86
N LEU A 112 -5.46 -17.91 -3.91
CA LEU A 112 -5.90 -17.88 -2.52
C LEU A 112 -5.48 -16.59 -1.81
N ALA A 113 -4.39 -15.93 -2.22
CA ALA A 113 -3.97 -14.63 -1.70
C ALA A 113 -4.82 -13.46 -2.21
N LEU A 114 -5.34 -13.55 -3.44
CA LEU A 114 -6.19 -12.52 -4.02
C LEU A 114 -7.53 -12.39 -3.29
N LEU A 115 -8.12 -13.50 -2.83
CA LEU A 115 -9.41 -13.49 -2.12
C LEU A 115 -9.41 -12.61 -0.84
N PRO A 116 -8.56 -12.87 0.17
CA PRO A 116 -8.49 -12.03 1.36
C PRO A 116 -7.98 -10.63 1.06
N SER A 117 -7.18 -10.46 0.00
CA SER A 117 -6.73 -9.14 -0.47
C SER A 117 -7.92 -8.27 -0.90
N VAL A 118 -8.80 -8.80 -1.75
CA VAL A 118 -10.01 -8.08 -2.18
C VAL A 118 -10.95 -7.83 -1.00
N LEU A 119 -11.14 -8.81 -0.11
CA LEU A 119 -11.96 -8.65 1.08
C LEU A 119 -11.44 -7.56 2.00
N PHE A 120 -10.13 -7.58 2.30
CA PHE A 120 -9.47 -6.55 3.10
C PHE A 120 -9.69 -5.18 2.47
N ASN A 121 -9.32 -5.00 1.20
CA ASN A 121 -9.48 -3.72 0.52
C ASN A 121 -10.94 -3.22 0.53
N THR A 122 -11.91 -4.10 0.30
CA THR A 122 -13.34 -3.77 0.31
C THR A 122 -13.82 -3.32 1.70
N VAL A 123 -13.42 -4.01 2.76
CA VAL A 123 -13.78 -3.64 4.14
C VAL A 123 -13.23 -2.25 4.46
N PHE A 124 -11.93 -2.03 4.23
CA PHE A 124 -11.32 -0.72 4.50
C PHE A 124 -11.89 0.40 3.63
N PHE A 125 -12.29 0.09 2.38
CA PHE A 125 -12.94 1.05 1.50
C PHE A 125 -14.30 1.52 2.03
N VAL A 126 -15.13 0.61 2.56
CA VAL A 126 -16.44 0.98 3.17
C VAL A 126 -16.26 1.83 4.42
N PHE A 127 -15.21 1.59 5.20
CA PHE A 127 -14.90 2.34 6.41
C PHE A 127 -14.10 3.65 6.18
N MET A 128 -13.76 4.00 4.94
CA MET A 128 -13.10 5.29 4.64
C MET A 128 -14.00 6.52 4.82
N GLY A 129 -15.31 6.34 5.00
CA GLY A 129 -16.23 7.41 5.40
C GLY A 129 -16.61 8.41 4.30
N PHE A 130 -16.25 8.13 3.04
CA PHE A 130 -16.69 8.91 1.87
C PHE A 130 -17.96 8.32 1.23
N ASN A 131 -18.06 6.99 1.13
CA ASN A 131 -19.25 6.29 0.65
C ASN A 131 -19.37 4.92 1.34
N PRO A 132 -20.22 4.77 2.38
CA PRO A 132 -21.18 5.74 2.95
C PRO A 132 -20.50 6.89 3.74
N PRO A 133 -21.17 8.05 3.90
CA PRO A 133 -20.65 9.16 4.70
C PRO A 133 -20.38 8.72 6.14
N ALA A 134 -19.28 9.16 6.75
CA ALA A 134 -18.89 8.79 8.12
C ALA A 134 -20.01 9.01 9.16
N SER A 135 -20.90 9.98 8.94
CA SER A 135 -22.06 10.27 9.80
C SER A 135 -23.19 9.23 9.74
N ALA A 136 -23.19 8.35 8.74
CA ALA A 136 -24.16 7.27 8.57
C ALA A 136 -23.63 5.91 9.07
N ILE A 137 -22.38 5.85 9.54
CA ILE A 137 -21.80 4.64 10.15
C ILE A 137 -22.31 4.55 11.59
N PRO A 138 -23.07 3.50 11.98
CA PRO A 138 -23.57 3.34 13.35
C PRO A 138 -22.40 3.31 14.35
N SER A 139 -22.51 4.05 15.46
CA SER A 139 -21.47 4.23 16.48
C SER A 139 -21.26 3.01 17.39
N GLY A 140 -21.32 1.80 16.82
CA GLY A 140 -21.27 0.52 17.53
C GLY A 140 -19.96 -0.25 17.35
N PHE A 141 -18.86 0.43 17.01
CA PHE A 141 -17.50 -0.12 16.99
C PHE A 141 -16.58 0.73 17.87
#